data_AF-A0A7Y2KG01-F1
#
_entry.id   AF-A0A7Y2KG01-F1
#
_cell.length_a   1.000
_cell.length_b   1.000
_cell.length_c   1.000
_cell.angle_alpha   90.00
_cell.angle_beta   90.00
_cell.angle_gamma   90.00
#
_symmetry.space_group_name_H-M   'P 1'
#
loop_
_entity.id
_entity.type
_entity.pdbx_description
1 polymer ?
#
loop_
_entity_poly.entity_id
_entity_poly.type
_entity_poly.pdbx_seq_one_letter_code
_entity_poly.pdbx_strand_id
1 'polypeptide(L)'
;MDVFHAMKGRQSIRKFSRDPVPREKILRMVEAATWAPSAGNAQNARFLVVEDAALLARMKGIVDDLLSRVTGKKVPPDKIN
;
A
#
# COMPACT_ATOMS: atom_id res chain seq x y z
N MET A 1 6.48 -10.68 20.29
CA MET A 1 5.64 -9.47 20.23
C MET A 1 4.19 -9.92 20.20
N ASP A 2 3.35 -9.38 21.07
CA ASP A 2 1.90 -9.62 21.03
C ASP A 2 1.19 -8.65 20.06
N VAL A 3 -0.11 -8.87 19.85
CA VAL A 3 -0.93 -8.08 18.93
C VAL A 3 -1.04 -6.61 19.33
N PHE A 4 -1.16 -6.30 20.62
CA PHE A 4 -1.30 -4.93 21.10
C PHE A 4 0.00 -4.13 20.96
N HIS A 5 1.14 -4.78 21.18
CA HIS A 5 2.45 -4.19 20.92
C HIS A 5 2.63 -3.91 19.42
N ALA A 6 2.27 -4.86 18.55
CA ALA A 6 2.34 -4.69 17.09
C ALA A 6 1.47 -3.52 16.59
N MET A 7 0.24 -3.43 17.09
CA MET A 7 -0.69 -2.35 16.73
C MET A 7 -0.18 -0.97 17.14
N LYS A 8 0.33 -0.83 18.37
CA LYS A 8 0.87 0.45 18.87
C LYS A 8 2.14 0.87 18.14
N GLY A 9 2.98 -0.08 17.76
CA GLY A 9 4.25 0.18 17.08
C GLY A 9 4.12 0.49 15.58
N ARG A 10 2.97 0.22 14.96
CA ARG A 10 2.77 0.43 13.52
C ARG A 10 2.83 1.91 13.16
N GLN A 11 3.64 2.26 12.17
CA GLN A 11 3.75 3.59 11.59
C GLN A 11 3.39 3.57 10.10
N SER A 12 3.02 4.73 9.56
CA SER A 12 2.85 4.90 8.11
C SER A 12 4.22 5.19 7.50
N ILE A 13 4.84 4.15 6.96
CA ILE A 13 6.16 4.20 6.34
C ILE A 13 6.04 4.86 4.96
N ARG A 14 6.97 5.76 4.66
CA ARG A 14 7.01 6.56 3.43
C ARG A 14 8.35 6.45 2.71
N LYS A 15 9.18 5.49 3.10
CA LYS A 15 10.49 5.21 2.48
C LYS A 15 10.74 3.72 2.54
N PHE A 16 10.84 3.10 1.38
CA PHE A 16 10.93 1.65 1.23
C PHE A 16 12.27 1.27 0.59
N SER A 17 12.74 0.05 0.87
CA SER A 17 13.84 -0.54 0.12
C SER A 17 13.42 -0.80 -1.33
N ARG A 18 14.39 -0.98 -2.22
CA ARG A 18 14.18 -1.47 -3.59
C ARG A 18 14.01 -2.98 -3.65
N ASP A 19 14.28 -3.68 -2.55
CA ASP A 19 14.16 -5.13 -2.48
C ASP A 19 12.70 -5.56 -2.63
N PRO A 20 12.39 -6.51 -3.53
CA PRO A 20 11.04 -7.01 -3.67
C PRO A 20 10.62 -7.80 -2.42
N VAL A 21 9.34 -7.73 -2.10
CA VAL A 21 8.77 -8.54 -1.02
C VAL A 21 8.57 -9.97 -1.53
N PRO A 22 9.04 -11.01 -0.81
CA PRO A 22 8.78 -12.40 -1.19
C PRO A 22 7.28 -12.69 -1.37
N ARG A 23 6.92 -13.36 -2.47
CA ARG A 23 5.53 -13.65 -2.85
C ARG A 23 4.73 -14.34 -1.74
N GLU A 24 5.34 -15.26 -1.03
CA GLU A 24 4.72 -15.97 0.11
C GLU A 24 4.24 -15.01 1.22
N LYS A 25 4.98 -13.93 1.48
CA LYS A 25 4.60 -12.94 2.50
C LYS A 25 3.40 -12.13 2.02
N ILE A 26 3.35 -11.79 0.74
CA ILE A 26 2.20 -11.11 0.12
C ILE A 26 0.95 -11.98 0.26
N LEU A 27 1.03 -13.25 -0.12
CA LEU A 27 -0.09 -14.19 -0.02
C LEU A 27 -0.58 -14.35 1.42
N ARG A 28 0.32 -14.49 2.39
CA ARG A 28 -0.02 -14.58 3.81
C ARG A 28 -0.74 -13.33 4.33
N MET A 29 -0.35 -12.14 3.87
CA MET A 29 -1.05 -10.89 4.21
C MET A 29 -2.45 -10.83 3.59
N VAL A 30 -2.60 -11.25 2.33
CA VAL A 30 -3.90 -11.28 1.66
C VAL A 30 -4.83 -12.30 2.33
N GLU A 31 -4.32 -13.49 2.68
CA GLU A 31 -5.06 -14.50 3.43
C GLU A 31 -5.56 -13.96 4.78
N ALA A 32 -4.69 -13.32 5.55
CA ALA A 32 -5.11 -12.71 6.81
C ALA A 32 -6.20 -11.63 6.61
N ALA A 33 -6.15 -10.89 5.50
CA ALA A 33 -7.16 -9.89 5.17
C ALA A 33 -8.52 -10.49 4.80
N THR A 34 -8.59 -11.73 4.29
CA THR A 34 -9.87 -12.39 3.96
C THR A 34 -10.66 -12.79 5.20
N TRP A 35 -10.03 -12.87 6.37
CA TRP A 35 -10.69 -13.16 7.63
C TRP A 35 -11.41 -11.94 8.24
N ALA A 36 -11.31 -10.77 7.61
CA ALA A 36 -12.08 -9.60 8.04
C ALA A 36 -13.59 -9.83 7.85
N PRO A 37 -14.43 -9.42 8.81
CA PRO A 37 -15.88 -9.55 8.67
C PRO A 37 -16.39 -8.67 7.52
N SER A 38 -17.45 -9.13 6.85
CA SER A 38 -18.16 -8.37 5.83
C SER A 38 -19.67 -8.49 6.03
N ALA A 39 -20.42 -7.45 5.65
CA ALA A 39 -21.87 -7.44 5.79
C ALA A 39 -22.48 -8.65 5.05
N GLY A 40 -23.26 -9.47 5.77
CA GLY A 40 -23.85 -10.69 5.23
C GLY A 40 -22.82 -11.72 4.74
N ASN A 41 -21.56 -11.68 5.21
CA ASN A 41 -20.46 -12.51 4.70
C ASN A 41 -20.25 -12.37 3.18
N ALA A 42 -20.50 -11.19 2.62
CA ALA A 42 -20.44 -10.96 1.18
C ALA A 42 -19.03 -11.11 0.58
N GLN A 43 -17.97 -11.01 1.39
CA GLN A 43 -16.57 -11.11 0.95
C GLN A 43 -16.29 -10.27 -0.32
N ASN A 44 -16.81 -9.05 -0.31
CA ASN A 44 -16.80 -8.12 -1.44
C ASN A 44 -15.45 -7.42 -1.64
N ALA A 45 -14.43 -7.73 -0.83
CA ALA A 45 -13.07 -7.25 -1.03
C ALA A 45 -12.41 -7.94 -2.23
N ARG A 46 -11.64 -7.17 -3.00
CA ARG A 46 -10.75 -7.68 -4.05
C ARG A 46 -9.38 -7.08 -3.83
N PHE A 47 -8.36 -7.93 -3.85
CA PHE A 47 -6.97 -7.52 -3.66
C PHE A 47 -6.24 -7.65 -5.01
N LEU A 48 -5.69 -6.54 -5.50
CA LEU A 48 -4.87 -6.51 -6.71
C LEU A 48 -3.41 -6.33 -6.30
N VAL A 49 -2.58 -7.33 -6.61
CA VAL A 49 -1.13 -7.26 -6.40
C VAL A 49 -0.51 -6.72 -7.69
N VAL A 50 0.22 -5.60 -7.60
CA VAL A 50 0.87 -4.96 -8.74
C VAL A 50 2.38 -5.04 -8.55
N GLU A 51 3.03 -5.87 -9.37
CA GLU A 51 4.49 -6.05 -9.37
C GLU A 51 5.16 -5.39 -10.59
N ASP A 52 4.39 -4.97 -11.58
CA ASP A 52 4.89 -4.27 -12.77
C ASP A 52 5.39 -2.87 -12.41
N ALA A 53 6.71 -2.67 -12.53
CA ALA A 53 7.37 -1.42 -12.17
C ALA A 53 6.92 -0.23 -13.04
N ALA A 54 6.61 -0.45 -14.32
CA ALA A 54 6.17 0.61 -15.21
C ALA A 54 4.74 1.07 -14.86
N LEU A 55 3.85 0.13 -14.51
CA LEU A 55 2.51 0.42 -14.02
C LEU A 55 2.56 1.17 -12.69
N LEU A 56 3.40 0.73 -11.74
CA LEU A 56 3.60 1.43 -10.47
C LEU A 56 4.13 2.87 -10.68
N ALA A 57 5.09 3.06 -11.59
CA ALA A 57 5.60 4.39 -11.91
C ALA A 57 4.51 5.30 -12.51
N ARG A 58 3.66 4.76 -13.39
CA ARG A 58 2.50 5.48 -13.93
C ARG A 58 1.49 5.85 -12.85
N MET A 59 1.16 4.92 -11.94
CA MET A 59 0.26 5.18 -10.82
C MET A 59 0.81 6.29 -9.91
N LYS A 60 2.11 6.26 -9.59
CA LYS A 60 2.78 7.34 -8.85
C LYS A 60 2.64 8.68 -9.57
N GLY A 61 2.91 8.73 -10.87
CA GLY A 61 2.80 9.96 -11.67
C GLY A 61 1.40 10.58 -11.63
N ILE A 62 0.35 9.77 -11.68
CA ILE A 62 -1.05 10.24 -11.55
C ILE A 62 -1.30 10.87 -10.19
N VAL A 63 -0.82 10.22 -9.11
CA VAL A 63 -0.97 10.74 -7.74
C VAL A 63 -0.18 12.05 -7.56
N ASP A 64 1.04 12.13 -8.08
CA ASP A 64 1.89 13.31 -7.98
C ASP A 64 1.28 14.53 -8.71
N ASP A 65 0.68 14.32 -9.88
CA ASP A 65 -0.05 15.34 -10.64
C ASP A 65 -1.28 15.83 -9.86
N LEU A 66 -2.11 14.90 -9.35
CA LEU A 66 -3.27 15.25 -8.52
C LEU A 66 -2.86 16.07 -7.29
N LEU A 67 -1.83 15.63 -6.57
CA LEU A 67 -1.32 16.35 -5.40
C LEU A 67 -0.82 17.75 -5.76
N SER A 68 -0.15 17.88 -6.91
CA SER A 68 0.34 19.18 -7.37
C SER A 68 -0.81 20.14 -7.66
N ARG A 69 -1.90 19.65 -8.27
CA ARG A 69 -3.11 20.44 -8.56
C ARG A 69 -3.84 20.87 -7.29
N VAL A 70 -4.05 19.94 -6.35
CA VAL A 70 -4.82 20.20 -5.13
C VAL A 70 -4.06 21.10 -4.16
N THR A 71 -2.73 20.95 -4.07
CA THR A 71 -1.92 21.69 -3.08
C THR A 71 -1.30 22.97 -3.62
N GLY A 72 -1.35 23.21 -4.94
CA GLY A 72 -0.67 24.33 -5.60
C GLY A 72 0.86 24.28 -5.53
N LYS A 73 1.43 23.17 -5.05
CA LYS A 73 2.88 22.97 -4.90
C LYS A 73 3.33 21.81 -5.77
N LYS A 74 4.41 22.00 -6.53
CA LYS A 74 5.04 20.88 -7.23
C LYS A 74 5.49 19.81 -6.25
N VAL A 75 5.16 18.55 -6.54
CA VAL A 75 5.72 17.40 -5.82
C VAL A 75 7.23 17.33 -6.14
N PRO A 76 8.12 17.40 -5.14
CA PRO A 76 9.55 17.23 -5.36
C PRO A 76 9.87 15.86 -5.99
N PRO A 77 10.86 15.78 -6.89
CA PRO A 77 11.23 14.54 -7.56
C PRO A 77 11.64 13.43 -6.58
N ASP A 78 12.23 13.81 -5.45
CA ASP A 78 12.67 12.90 -4.38
C ASP A 78 11.66 12.76 -3.24
N LYS A 79 10.44 13.31 -3.39
CA LYS A 79 9.41 13.17 -2.35
C LYS A 79 8.92 11.73 -2.37
N ILE A 80 9.35 11.01 -1.34
CA ILE A 80 8.92 9.64 -1.09
C ILE A 80 7.60 9.74 -0.32
N ASN A 81 6.51 9.34 -0.95
CA ASN A 81 5.22 9.17 -0.29
C ASN A 81 5.18 7.86 0.49
#